data_AF-A0ABD6EEZ5-F1
#
_entry.id   AF-A0ABD6EEZ5-F1
#
_cell.length_a   1.000
_cell.length_b   1.000
_cell.length_c   1.000
_cell.angle_alpha   90.00
_cell.angle_beta   90.00
_cell.angle_gamma   90.00
#
_symmetry.space_group_name_H-M   'P 1'
#
loop_
_entity.id
_entity.type
_entity.pdbx_description
1 polymer ?
#
loop_
_entity_poly.entity_id
_entity_poly.type
_entity_poly.pdbx_seq_one_letter_code
_entity_poly.pdbx_strand_id
1 'polypeptide(L)'
;MCEQCASLFNISRGTLLHIPPSLALMICDILYSPSLRSIPYLSMESNYQPSSLPTPDELQIALRLRWPDDLRFNNATQMLDSSRPIFIPSRIQGTLTDAEHHELQDQLLAAVASRTMAQTFGRAAIELRTRSPLLNRPLDIPTVCLQGRVHPTNAPLDLSQTEMLKTMIEWSSYYSGVAAGLRLPDSTCLQLHSEWLSMSASCQQSNVSAGLMLAFGLNGHITNMNLFTIHELLTANDRLMSISILLGYAVSRRGTADLQVYKMVVTHLPFLMGPTLLELHIDPMVQTAALVSLGLLFACTSHIGIINQLINEIGRSAPPEQEPSVERYSYSLAAGFAIGLIALGKGDDLSTDVPFAENIPSPVSRLVVLMEGGRRSQCVFPVSGMNEYRNGSHPSDHRTSVPQSNHAKESENVNIHLTGGAAAVALGLVYLRTSNKWAANCLKIPSTLLAVETIRPDLLLIRTVARSLVLWDDIRGSVEWVEAQVPSIILIHKKRIFSEESRHLERHDWSVDDETVAQSWKL
;
A
#
# COMPACT_ATOMS: atom_id res chain seq x y z
N MET A 1 -30.18 12.55 -25.99
CA MET A 1 -31.15 11.52 -26.44
C MET A 1 -31.49 11.69 -27.92
N CYS A 2 -32.21 12.74 -28.29
CA CYS A 2 -32.71 12.97 -29.64
C CYS A 2 -31.65 13.18 -30.74
N GLU A 3 -30.62 14.01 -30.52
CA GLU A 3 -29.52 14.20 -31.49
C GLU A 3 -28.69 12.93 -31.72
N GLN A 4 -28.59 12.06 -30.72
CA GLN A 4 -27.86 10.79 -30.81
C GLN A 4 -28.70 9.68 -31.46
N CYS A 5 -30.01 9.63 -31.22
CA CYS A 5 -30.92 8.80 -32.03
C CYS A 5 -30.91 9.24 -33.50
N ALA A 6 -30.88 10.55 -33.77
CA ALA A 6 -30.71 11.07 -35.13
C ALA A 6 -29.38 10.60 -35.75
N SER A 7 -28.28 10.55 -34.99
CA SER A 7 -27.01 9.99 -35.48
C SER A 7 -27.06 8.47 -35.75
N LEU A 8 -27.76 7.69 -34.91
CA LEU A 8 -27.96 6.25 -35.12
C LEU A 8 -28.79 5.94 -36.37
N PHE A 9 -29.75 6.81 -36.71
CA PHE A 9 -30.56 6.72 -37.93
C PHE A 9 -29.98 7.48 -39.14
N ASN A 10 -28.74 8.01 -39.06
CA ASN A 10 -28.12 8.85 -40.10
C ASN A 10 -28.99 10.05 -40.56
N ILE A 11 -29.81 10.59 -39.67
CA ILE A 11 -30.60 11.80 -39.91
C ILE A 11 -29.66 12.99 -39.71
N SER A 12 -29.00 13.39 -40.78
CA SER A 12 -28.20 14.61 -40.84
C SER A 12 -29.09 15.84 -41.07
N ARG A 13 -28.55 17.04 -40.81
CA ARG A 13 -29.22 18.31 -41.15
C ARG A 13 -29.61 18.38 -42.64
N GLY A 14 -28.87 17.69 -43.51
CA GLY A 14 -29.19 17.55 -44.94
C GLY A 14 -30.42 16.66 -45.19
N THR A 15 -30.58 15.56 -44.45
CA THR A 15 -31.70 14.63 -44.61
C THR A 15 -33.04 15.25 -44.20
N LEU A 16 -33.04 16.16 -43.22
CA LEU A 16 -34.23 16.90 -42.76
C LEU A 16 -34.77 17.90 -43.80
N LEU A 17 -33.93 18.39 -44.72
CA LEU A 17 -34.33 19.31 -45.79
C LEU A 17 -35.12 18.61 -46.92
N HIS A 18 -35.00 17.28 -47.03
CA HIS A 18 -35.67 16.48 -48.06
C HIS A 18 -37.03 15.92 -47.61
N ILE A 19 -37.41 16.12 -46.34
CA ILE A 19 -38.67 15.64 -45.76
C ILE A 19 -39.73 16.75 -45.85
N PRO A 20 -41.02 16.42 -46.06
CA PRO A 20 -42.08 17.41 -46.03
C PRO A 20 -42.07 18.26 -44.73
N PRO A 21 -42.30 19.58 -44.82
CA PRO A 21 -42.05 20.52 -43.72
C PRO A 21 -42.79 20.20 -42.42
N SER A 22 -43.98 19.60 -42.49
CA SER A 22 -44.78 19.20 -41.34
C SER A 22 -44.13 18.07 -40.52
N LEU A 23 -43.54 17.08 -41.19
CA LEU A 23 -42.80 16.00 -40.57
C LEU A 23 -41.45 16.49 -40.02
N ALA A 24 -40.77 17.37 -40.76
CA ALA A 24 -39.54 17.98 -40.31
C ALA A 24 -39.75 18.81 -39.03
N LEU A 25 -40.85 19.54 -38.93
CA LEU A 25 -41.21 20.31 -37.73
C LEU A 25 -41.53 19.41 -36.53
N MET A 26 -42.27 18.32 -36.70
CA MET A 26 -42.51 17.36 -35.60
C MET A 26 -41.22 16.71 -35.11
N ILE A 27 -40.33 16.33 -36.03
CA ILE A 27 -39.03 15.77 -35.67
C ILE A 27 -38.19 16.82 -34.93
N CYS A 28 -38.13 18.06 -35.42
CA CYS A 28 -37.45 19.15 -34.72
C CYS A 28 -38.04 19.44 -33.34
N ASP A 29 -39.37 19.42 -33.18
CA ASP A 29 -40.01 19.65 -31.89
C ASP A 29 -39.67 18.53 -30.89
N ILE A 30 -39.66 17.27 -31.34
CA ILE A 30 -39.20 16.13 -30.52
C ILE A 30 -37.71 16.26 -30.19
N LEU A 31 -36.88 16.73 -31.14
CA LEU A 31 -35.43 16.86 -30.93
C LEU A 31 -35.05 18.03 -29.99
N TYR A 32 -35.79 19.14 -30.05
CA TYR A 32 -35.50 20.39 -29.33
C TYR A 32 -36.39 20.63 -28.11
N SER A 33 -37.34 19.74 -27.79
CA SER A 33 -38.18 19.89 -26.61
C SER A 33 -37.35 19.85 -25.31
N PRO A 34 -37.45 20.89 -24.46
CA PRO A 34 -36.59 21.03 -23.27
C PRO A 34 -36.86 19.97 -22.20
N SER A 35 -38.07 19.41 -22.14
CA SER A 35 -38.47 18.37 -21.19
C SER A 35 -37.90 16.98 -21.49
N LEU A 36 -37.50 16.71 -22.74
CA LEU A 36 -36.84 15.47 -23.16
C LEU A 36 -35.32 15.51 -22.97
N ARG A 37 -34.71 16.71 -22.89
CA ARG A 37 -33.28 16.87 -22.57
C ARG A 37 -32.95 16.57 -21.11
N SER A 38 -33.93 16.64 -20.20
CA SER A 38 -33.72 16.48 -18.75
C SER A 38 -33.88 15.05 -18.23
N ILE A 39 -34.12 14.04 -19.08
CA ILE A 39 -34.27 12.65 -18.64
C ILE A 39 -32.87 12.01 -18.48
N PRO A 40 -32.44 11.66 -17.25
CA PRO A 40 -31.07 11.22 -16.97
C PRO A 40 -30.84 9.72 -17.24
N TYR A 41 -31.90 8.94 -17.49
CA TYR A 41 -31.86 7.47 -17.48
C TYR A 41 -31.39 6.79 -18.78
N LEU A 42 -31.04 7.56 -19.82
CA LEU A 42 -30.60 7.03 -21.12
C LEU A 42 -29.32 7.68 -21.62
N SER A 43 -28.44 8.13 -20.71
CA SER A 43 -27.04 8.34 -21.07
C SER A 43 -26.43 6.99 -21.44
N MET A 44 -26.57 6.58 -22.71
CA MET A 44 -25.57 5.70 -23.30
C MET A 44 -24.23 6.35 -22.97
N GLU A 45 -23.33 5.57 -22.37
CA GLU A 45 -21.92 5.88 -22.29
C GLU A 45 -21.54 6.45 -23.66
N SER A 46 -21.31 7.77 -23.72
CA SER A 46 -20.55 8.29 -24.83
C SER A 46 -19.27 7.50 -24.76
N ASN A 47 -19.05 6.60 -25.72
CA ASN A 47 -17.72 6.14 -26.09
C ASN A 47 -16.97 7.38 -26.58
N TYR A 48 -16.70 8.28 -25.63
CA TYR A 48 -15.75 9.35 -25.74
C TYR A 48 -14.43 8.60 -25.70
N GLN A 49 -14.00 8.10 -26.85
CA GLN A 49 -12.57 7.93 -27.03
C GLN A 49 -12.03 9.34 -26.91
N PRO A 50 -11.26 9.68 -25.87
CA PRO A 50 -10.59 10.97 -25.84
C PRO A 50 -9.68 10.98 -27.05
N SER A 51 -10.10 11.66 -28.13
CA SER A 51 -9.37 11.71 -29.40
C SER A 51 -8.02 12.41 -29.24
N SER A 52 -7.81 13.09 -28.12
CA SER A 52 -6.54 13.61 -27.66
C SER A 52 -6.54 13.70 -26.13
N LEU A 53 -5.47 13.24 -25.50
CA LEU A 53 -5.19 13.56 -24.10
C LEU A 53 -5.01 15.08 -23.95
N PRO A 54 -5.41 15.68 -22.82
CA PRO A 54 -5.35 17.11 -22.66
C PRO A 54 -3.91 17.60 -22.76
N THR A 55 -3.72 18.66 -23.54
CA THR A 55 -2.42 19.34 -23.61
C THR A 55 -2.10 20.00 -22.26
N PRO A 56 -0.82 20.27 -21.93
CA PRO A 56 -0.49 20.99 -20.70
C PRO A 56 -1.20 22.34 -20.59
N ASP A 57 -1.44 23.00 -21.72
CA ASP A 57 -2.16 24.27 -21.80
C ASP A 57 -3.64 24.10 -21.47
N GLU A 58 -4.30 23.05 -21.99
CA GLU A 58 -5.68 22.71 -21.64
C GLU A 58 -5.83 22.36 -20.15
N LEU A 59 -4.85 21.66 -19.60
CA LEU A 59 -4.81 21.35 -18.17
C LEU A 59 -4.67 22.64 -17.35
N GLN A 60 -3.85 23.59 -17.78
CA GLN A 60 -3.72 24.89 -17.14
C GLN A 60 -5.02 25.71 -17.21
N ILE A 61 -5.74 25.65 -18.33
CA ILE A 61 -7.07 26.28 -18.47
C ILE A 61 -8.06 25.64 -17.49
N ALA A 62 -8.11 24.29 -17.41
CA ALA A 62 -8.97 23.58 -16.49
C ALA A 62 -8.66 23.91 -15.01
N LEU A 63 -7.38 24.04 -14.68
CA LEU A 63 -6.95 24.45 -13.34
C LEU A 63 -7.37 25.90 -13.03
N ARG A 64 -7.27 26.81 -14.00
CA ARG A 64 -7.74 28.20 -13.86
C ARG A 64 -9.25 28.31 -13.75
N LEU A 65 -10.01 27.39 -14.35
CA LEU A 65 -11.45 27.32 -14.14
C LEU A 65 -11.82 26.88 -12.72
N ARG A 66 -11.05 25.96 -12.11
CA ARG A 66 -11.27 25.53 -10.72
C ARG A 66 -10.83 26.59 -9.71
N TRP A 67 -9.70 27.23 -9.97
CA TRP A 67 -9.05 28.20 -9.09
C TRP A 67 -8.66 29.46 -9.88
N PRO A 68 -9.62 30.36 -10.15
CA PRO A 68 -9.36 31.53 -10.99
C PRO A 68 -8.38 32.50 -10.35
N ASP A 69 -8.61 32.84 -9.08
CA ASP A 69 -7.92 33.94 -8.38
C ASP A 69 -6.69 33.48 -7.58
N ASP A 70 -6.38 32.18 -7.58
CA ASP A 70 -5.39 31.58 -6.67
C ASP A 70 -4.34 30.76 -7.43
N LEU A 71 -3.07 30.91 -7.03
CA LEU A 71 -1.90 30.23 -7.60
C LEU A 71 -1.51 28.96 -6.82
N ARG A 72 -2.41 28.42 -5.97
CA ARG A 72 -2.17 27.23 -5.13
C ARG A 72 -1.51 26.07 -5.89
N PHE A 73 -1.90 25.84 -7.14
CA PHE A 73 -1.33 24.74 -7.94
C PHE A 73 0.16 24.98 -8.22
N ASN A 74 0.51 26.18 -8.68
CA ASN A 74 1.90 26.56 -8.93
C ASN A 74 2.74 26.51 -7.65
N ASN A 75 2.19 26.98 -6.53
CA ASN A 75 2.85 26.92 -5.23
C ASN A 75 3.10 25.46 -4.81
N ALA A 76 2.09 24.59 -4.94
CA ALA A 76 2.22 23.18 -4.63
C ALA A 76 3.23 22.46 -5.53
N THR A 77 3.21 22.72 -6.84
CA THR A 77 4.19 22.20 -7.80
C THR A 77 5.61 22.65 -7.44
N GLN A 78 5.79 23.91 -7.05
CA GLN A 78 7.09 24.43 -6.62
C GLN A 78 7.55 23.79 -5.30
N MET A 79 6.64 23.57 -4.35
CA MET A 79 6.95 22.90 -3.08
C MET A 79 7.34 21.43 -3.25
N LEU A 80 6.90 20.79 -4.34
CA LEU A 80 7.16 19.38 -4.67
C LEU A 80 8.25 19.20 -5.73
N ASP A 81 8.89 20.28 -6.18
CA ASP A 81 10.01 20.20 -7.10
C ASP A 81 11.24 19.65 -6.37
N SER A 82 11.64 18.45 -6.77
CA SER A 82 12.80 17.73 -6.24
C SER A 82 14.03 17.82 -7.15
N SER A 83 13.95 18.54 -8.27
CA SER A 83 15.00 18.57 -9.30
C SER A 83 16.08 19.62 -9.06
N ARG A 84 15.78 20.62 -8.23
CA ARG A 84 16.65 21.78 -7.97
C ARG A 84 17.38 21.62 -6.64
N PRO A 85 18.62 22.13 -6.54
CA PRO A 85 19.35 22.15 -5.28
C PRO A 85 18.69 23.11 -4.29
N ILE A 86 18.82 22.82 -3.00
CA ILE A 86 18.16 23.57 -1.94
C ILE A 86 19.13 24.57 -1.33
N PHE A 87 18.65 25.79 -1.08
CA PHE A 87 19.45 26.84 -0.48
C PHE A 87 19.49 26.72 1.04
N ILE A 88 20.69 26.65 1.61
CA ILE A 88 20.94 26.57 3.06
C ILE A 88 21.52 27.91 3.51
N PRO A 89 20.99 28.52 4.59
CA PRO A 89 21.50 29.81 5.07
C PRO A 89 22.95 29.68 5.60
N SER A 90 23.83 30.60 5.19
CA SER A 90 25.23 30.63 5.62
C SER A 90 25.43 30.96 7.10
N ARG A 91 24.53 31.73 7.73
CA ARG A 91 24.69 32.19 9.12
C ARG A 91 23.47 31.85 9.96
N ILE A 92 23.65 30.87 10.84
CA ILE A 92 22.78 30.67 11.99
C ILE A 92 23.27 31.67 13.04
N GLN A 93 22.39 32.53 13.58
CA GLN A 93 22.79 33.60 14.50
C GLN A 93 23.52 33.03 15.73
N GLY A 94 24.80 33.40 15.94
CA GLY A 94 25.58 32.99 17.11
C GLY A 94 27.09 33.26 16.99
N THR A 95 27.81 33.26 18.11
CA THR A 95 29.29 33.25 18.19
C THR A 95 29.84 31.81 18.07
N LEU A 96 29.32 31.04 17.13
CA LEU A 96 29.73 29.65 16.92
C LEU A 96 31.02 29.62 16.10
N THR A 97 31.82 28.57 16.31
CA THR A 97 33.02 28.30 15.53
C THR A 97 32.67 27.89 14.09
N ASP A 98 33.60 28.07 13.16
CA ASP A 98 33.37 27.66 11.75
C ASP A 98 33.07 26.15 11.63
N ALA A 99 33.66 25.33 12.49
CA ALA A 99 33.38 23.88 12.54
C ALA A 99 31.93 23.57 12.96
N GLU A 100 31.43 24.23 14.01
CA GLU A 100 30.03 24.08 14.45
C GLU A 100 29.04 24.58 13.39
N HIS A 101 29.39 25.65 12.65
CA HIS A 101 28.58 26.11 11.52
C HIS A 101 28.50 25.08 10.40
N HIS A 102 29.60 24.42 10.06
CA HIS A 102 29.60 23.35 9.06
C HIS A 102 28.77 22.15 9.51
N GLU A 103 28.90 21.72 10.77
CA GLU A 103 28.12 20.61 11.30
C GLU A 103 26.61 20.92 11.27
N LEU A 104 26.20 22.13 11.66
CA LEU A 104 24.79 22.54 11.59
C LEU A 104 24.28 22.60 10.15
N GLN A 105 25.11 23.04 9.19
CA GLN A 105 24.76 23.03 7.76
C GLN A 105 24.55 21.62 7.24
N ASP A 106 25.41 20.67 7.63
CA ASP A 106 25.29 19.27 7.25
C ASP A 106 24.04 18.61 7.86
N GLN A 107 23.76 18.89 9.14
CA GLN A 107 22.54 18.42 9.80
C GLN A 107 21.27 18.98 9.13
N LEU A 108 21.26 20.27 8.79
CA LEU A 108 20.15 20.87 8.04
C LEU A 108 20.01 20.27 6.63
N LEU A 109 21.11 20.03 5.93
CA LEU A 109 21.07 19.40 4.61
C LEU A 109 20.51 17.97 4.71
N ALA A 110 20.91 17.19 5.72
CA ALA A 110 20.40 15.84 5.94
C ALA A 110 18.89 15.84 6.22
N ALA A 111 18.42 16.73 7.10
CA ALA A 111 17.00 16.89 7.39
C ALA A 111 16.20 17.29 6.13
N VAL A 112 16.72 18.25 5.37
CA VAL A 112 16.12 18.70 4.12
C VAL A 112 16.12 17.61 3.05
N ALA A 113 17.19 16.81 2.94
CA ALA A 113 17.29 15.71 2.00
C ALA A 113 16.22 14.65 2.27
N SER A 114 15.97 14.30 3.55
CA SER A 114 14.87 13.38 3.92
C SER A 114 13.50 13.87 3.43
N ARG A 115 13.24 15.18 3.54
CA ARG A 115 12.04 15.81 2.97
C ARG A 115 12.02 15.74 1.44
N THR A 116 13.13 16.03 0.77
CA THR A 116 13.22 16.01 -0.70
C THR A 116 12.93 14.63 -1.28
N MET A 117 13.40 13.57 -0.61
CA MET A 117 13.10 12.20 -1.01
C MET A 117 11.59 11.91 -0.95
N ALA A 118 10.90 12.40 0.09
CA ALA A 118 9.46 12.25 0.24
C ALA A 118 8.62 13.11 -0.74
N GLN A 119 9.17 14.19 -1.30
CA GLN A 119 8.45 15.03 -2.29
C GLN A 119 8.05 14.25 -3.55
N THR A 120 8.79 13.19 -3.90
CA THR A 120 8.49 12.34 -5.06
C THR A 120 7.08 11.73 -5.01
N PHE A 121 6.59 11.38 -3.82
CA PHE A 121 5.22 10.88 -3.61
C PHE A 121 4.17 11.96 -3.87
N GLY A 122 4.38 13.17 -3.34
CA GLY A 122 3.47 14.29 -3.58
C GLY A 122 3.43 14.69 -5.05
N ARG A 123 4.59 14.68 -5.73
CA ARG A 123 4.69 14.91 -7.16
C ARG A 123 3.89 13.87 -7.97
N ALA A 124 4.01 12.59 -7.62
CA ALA A 124 3.23 11.51 -8.25
C ALA A 124 1.73 11.74 -8.11
N ALA A 125 1.27 12.22 -6.95
CA ALA A 125 -0.15 12.48 -6.69
C ALA A 125 -0.69 13.68 -7.49
N ILE A 126 0.08 14.77 -7.61
CA ILE A 126 -0.32 15.96 -8.38
C ILE A 126 -0.33 15.67 -9.89
N GLU A 127 0.68 14.95 -10.38
CA GLU A 127 0.88 14.73 -11.81
C GLU A 127 0.24 13.42 -12.31
N LEU A 128 -0.55 12.73 -11.49
CA LEU A 128 -1.18 11.45 -11.82
C LEU A 128 -2.03 11.55 -13.09
N ARG A 129 -1.68 10.76 -14.12
CA ARG A 129 -2.41 10.64 -15.40
C ARG A 129 -2.63 11.97 -16.14
N THR A 130 -1.70 12.91 -16.00
CA THR A 130 -1.82 14.27 -16.58
C THR A 130 -1.15 14.45 -17.93
N ARG A 131 -0.23 13.56 -18.34
CA ARG A 131 0.64 13.80 -19.50
C ARG A 131 0.74 12.61 -20.44
N SER A 132 0.55 12.85 -21.74
CA SER A 132 0.85 11.88 -22.79
C SER A 132 2.36 11.85 -23.11
N PRO A 133 2.98 10.67 -23.23
CA PRO A 133 4.38 10.57 -23.64
C PRO A 133 4.52 10.84 -25.14
N LEU A 134 5.72 11.24 -25.55
CA LEU A 134 6.10 11.25 -26.96
C LEU A 134 6.62 9.85 -27.33
N LEU A 135 5.96 9.16 -28.27
CA LEU A 135 6.26 7.76 -28.60
C LEU A 135 7.60 7.57 -29.33
N ASN A 136 8.21 8.64 -29.83
CA ASN A 136 9.48 8.61 -30.56
C ASN A 136 10.71 8.66 -29.64
N ARG A 137 10.54 8.91 -28.34
CA ARG A 137 11.64 9.03 -27.37
C ARG A 137 11.29 8.28 -26.09
N PRO A 138 12.31 7.83 -25.31
CA PRO A 138 12.06 7.29 -23.98
C PRO A 138 11.44 8.36 -23.07
N LEU A 139 10.78 7.91 -22.01
CA LEU A 139 10.18 8.81 -21.03
C LEU A 139 11.27 9.63 -20.30
N ASP A 140 11.09 10.96 -20.25
CA ASP A 140 11.97 11.85 -19.50
C ASP A 140 11.67 11.75 -17.99
N ILE A 141 12.64 11.28 -17.22
CA ILE A 141 12.52 11.13 -15.77
C ILE A 141 13.35 12.22 -15.08
N PRO A 142 12.73 13.08 -14.26
CA PRO A 142 13.46 14.10 -13.52
C PRO A 142 14.33 13.43 -12.44
N THR A 143 15.58 13.86 -12.36
CA THR A 143 16.50 13.42 -11.31
C THR A 143 16.15 14.07 -9.98
N VAL A 144 16.42 13.37 -8.87
CA VAL A 144 16.25 13.93 -7.52
C VAL A 144 17.58 14.56 -7.12
N CYS A 145 17.57 15.87 -6.87
CA CYS A 145 18.75 16.61 -6.44
C CYS A 145 18.77 16.68 -4.91
N LEU A 146 19.76 16.02 -4.30
CA LEU A 146 19.99 16.06 -2.85
C LEU A 146 21.12 17.05 -2.46
N GLN A 147 21.63 17.81 -3.43
CA GLN A 147 22.71 18.77 -3.18
C GLN A 147 22.18 20.06 -2.57
N GLY A 148 22.91 20.56 -1.58
CA GLY A 148 22.70 21.87 -0.99
C GLY A 148 23.50 22.95 -1.70
N ARG A 149 23.03 24.19 -1.61
CA ARG A 149 23.82 25.38 -1.95
C ARG A 149 23.77 26.36 -0.80
N VAL A 150 24.92 26.80 -0.32
CA VAL A 150 24.99 27.78 0.77
C VAL A 150 24.62 29.16 0.23
N HIS A 151 23.60 29.81 0.78
CA HIS A 151 23.19 31.16 0.42
C HIS A 151 23.88 32.19 1.34
N PRO A 152 24.46 33.29 0.80
CA PRO A 152 24.36 33.77 -0.58
C PRO A 152 25.51 33.35 -1.52
N THR A 153 26.53 32.63 -1.03
CA THR A 153 27.76 32.32 -1.78
C THR A 153 27.57 31.33 -2.93
N ASN A 154 26.44 30.61 -2.97
CA ASN A 154 26.14 29.52 -3.90
C ASN A 154 27.18 28.38 -3.90
N ALA A 155 27.94 28.24 -2.82
CA ALA A 155 28.89 27.14 -2.68
C ALA A 155 28.13 25.80 -2.59
N PRO A 156 28.54 24.75 -3.34
CA PRO A 156 27.92 23.44 -3.24
C PRO A 156 28.21 22.83 -1.86
N LEU A 157 27.19 22.21 -1.28
CA LEU A 157 27.28 21.43 -0.05
C LEU A 157 26.75 20.02 -0.37
N ASP A 158 27.60 19.02 -0.20
CA ASP A 158 27.28 17.63 -0.45
C ASP A 158 27.12 16.88 0.87
N LEU A 159 26.24 15.87 0.87
CA LEU A 159 26.00 15.03 2.04
C LEU A 159 27.15 14.05 2.30
N SER A 160 27.41 13.78 3.57
CA SER A 160 28.34 12.72 3.98
C SER A 160 27.82 11.34 3.56
N GLN A 161 28.69 10.56 2.91
CA GLN A 161 28.31 9.26 2.34
C GLN A 161 28.25 8.18 3.42
N THR A 162 27.09 8.06 4.07
CA THR A 162 26.78 6.98 5.02
C THR A 162 26.04 5.84 4.31
N GLU A 163 26.19 4.59 4.76
CA GLU A 163 25.44 3.44 4.19
C GLU A 163 23.92 3.65 4.20
N MET A 164 23.38 4.20 5.29
CA MET A 164 21.95 4.59 5.38
C MET A 164 21.53 5.55 4.25
N LEU A 165 22.39 6.51 3.92
CA LEU A 165 22.11 7.48 2.88
C LEU A 165 22.11 6.82 1.49
N LYS A 166 23.00 5.84 1.24
CA LYS A 166 22.99 5.08 -0.02
C LYS A 166 21.65 4.37 -0.23
N THR A 167 21.16 3.67 0.79
CA THR A 167 19.85 3.00 0.74
C THR A 167 18.71 4.02 0.52
N MET A 168 18.77 5.17 1.17
CA MET A 168 17.76 6.23 0.96
C MET A 168 17.79 6.80 -0.46
N ILE A 169 18.97 6.98 -1.06
CA ILE A 169 19.14 7.43 -2.45
C ILE A 169 18.57 6.40 -3.43
N GLU A 170 18.83 5.10 -3.19
CA GLU A 170 18.27 4.01 -4.00
C GLU A 170 16.73 4.10 -4.05
N TRP A 171 16.07 4.16 -2.89
CA TRP A 171 14.61 4.27 -2.81
C TRP A 171 14.09 5.61 -3.38
N SER A 172 14.80 6.72 -3.17
CA SER A 172 14.44 8.01 -3.75
C SER A 172 14.44 7.99 -5.28
N SER A 173 15.49 7.40 -5.88
CA SER A 173 15.60 7.25 -7.34
C SER A 173 14.49 6.33 -7.89
N TYR A 174 14.20 5.25 -7.17
CA TYR A 174 13.09 4.34 -7.45
C TYR A 174 11.75 5.07 -7.48
N TYR A 175 11.38 5.80 -6.42
CA TYR A 175 10.13 6.55 -6.36
C TYR A 175 10.05 7.68 -7.38
N SER A 176 11.18 8.28 -7.78
CA SER A 176 11.20 9.25 -8.88
C SER A 176 10.77 8.60 -10.20
N GLY A 177 11.24 7.38 -10.48
CA GLY A 177 10.81 6.57 -11.62
C GLY A 177 9.33 6.21 -11.58
N VAL A 178 8.83 5.79 -10.40
CA VAL A 178 7.39 5.51 -10.20
C VAL A 178 6.56 6.76 -10.48
N ALA A 179 6.95 7.90 -9.89
CA ALA A 179 6.26 9.17 -10.07
C ALA A 179 6.21 9.60 -11.54
N ALA A 180 7.31 9.43 -12.28
CA ALA A 180 7.36 9.76 -13.70
C ALA A 180 6.46 8.84 -14.54
N GLY A 181 6.42 7.54 -14.24
CA GLY A 181 5.55 6.58 -14.93
C GLY A 181 4.06 6.78 -14.64
N LEU A 182 3.69 7.18 -13.41
CA LEU A 182 2.30 7.47 -13.03
C LEU A 182 1.72 8.72 -13.71
N ARG A 183 2.56 9.56 -14.33
CA ARG A 183 2.11 10.67 -15.19
C ARG A 183 1.37 10.18 -16.42
N LEU A 184 1.69 8.96 -16.87
CA LEU A 184 1.07 8.34 -18.03
C LEU A 184 -0.40 8.03 -17.72
N PRO A 185 -1.28 8.18 -18.70
CA PRO A 185 -2.68 7.77 -18.56
C PRO A 185 -2.79 6.25 -18.45
N ASP A 186 -3.98 5.80 -18.08
CA ASP A 186 -4.34 4.38 -17.96
C ASP A 186 -4.27 3.65 -19.31
N SER A 187 -4.10 2.33 -19.30
CA SER A 187 -4.08 1.48 -20.51
C SER A 187 -5.38 1.56 -21.30
N THR A 188 -6.51 1.80 -20.63
CA THR A 188 -7.81 2.02 -21.28
C THR A 188 -7.83 3.28 -22.15
N CYS A 189 -7.04 4.30 -21.80
CA CYS A 189 -7.00 5.59 -22.49
C CYS A 189 -5.88 5.66 -23.55
N LEU A 190 -4.74 5.04 -23.28
CA LEU A 190 -3.57 5.05 -24.17
C LEU A 190 -3.01 3.64 -24.29
N GLN A 191 -2.97 3.10 -25.51
CA GLN A 191 -2.33 1.82 -25.76
C GLN A 191 -0.86 2.03 -26.09
N LEU A 192 0.02 1.65 -25.16
CA LEU A 192 1.46 1.68 -25.37
C LEU A 192 1.94 0.32 -25.89
N HIS A 193 2.80 0.36 -26.92
CA HIS A 193 3.40 -0.84 -27.50
C HIS A 193 4.51 -1.41 -26.60
N SER A 194 4.68 -2.74 -26.62
CA SER A 194 5.73 -3.43 -25.85
C SER A 194 7.13 -2.85 -26.11
N GLU A 195 7.44 -2.50 -27.36
CA GLU A 195 8.76 -1.96 -27.76
C GLU A 195 9.07 -0.62 -27.09
N TRP A 196 8.08 0.27 -26.99
CA TRP A 196 8.25 1.56 -26.34
C TRP A 196 8.41 1.41 -24.82
N LEU A 197 7.67 0.46 -24.22
CA LEU A 197 7.78 0.15 -22.80
C LEU A 197 9.17 -0.43 -22.47
N SER A 198 9.65 -1.40 -23.28
CA SER A 198 10.99 -1.95 -23.12
C SER A 198 12.08 -0.91 -23.34
N MET A 199 11.96 -0.07 -24.39
CA MET A 199 12.92 1.01 -24.64
C MET A 199 12.99 1.98 -23.46
N SER A 200 11.83 2.42 -22.95
CA SER A 200 11.77 3.36 -21.84
C SER A 200 12.34 2.78 -20.55
N ALA A 201 12.19 1.47 -20.31
CA ALA A 201 12.79 0.80 -19.17
C ALA A 201 14.32 0.63 -19.33
N SER A 202 14.80 0.19 -20.50
CA SER A 202 16.22 -0.09 -20.74
C SER A 202 17.11 1.15 -20.82
N CYS A 203 16.55 2.31 -21.21
CA CYS A 203 17.32 3.56 -21.30
C CYS A 203 17.66 4.22 -19.95
N GLN A 204 17.11 3.72 -18.84
CA GLN A 204 17.20 4.37 -17.52
C GLN A 204 18.15 3.60 -16.58
N GLN A 205 18.60 4.25 -15.50
CA GLN A 205 19.35 3.60 -14.42
C GLN A 205 18.53 2.47 -13.78
N SER A 206 19.17 1.41 -13.27
CA SER A 206 18.51 0.20 -12.74
C SER A 206 17.39 0.50 -11.73
N ASN A 207 17.66 1.39 -10.77
CA ASN A 207 16.66 1.73 -9.73
C ASN A 207 15.47 2.50 -10.30
N VAL A 208 15.74 3.42 -11.23
CA VAL A 208 14.72 4.26 -11.86
C VAL A 208 13.86 3.43 -12.82
N SER A 209 14.47 2.51 -13.58
CA SER A 209 13.77 1.60 -14.47
C SER A 209 12.88 0.62 -13.70
N ALA A 210 13.34 0.14 -12.54
CA ALA A 210 12.51 -0.64 -11.63
C ALA A 210 11.25 0.14 -11.20
N GLY A 211 11.42 1.39 -10.75
CA GLY A 211 10.28 2.25 -10.39
C GLY A 211 9.33 2.51 -11.56
N LEU A 212 9.86 2.73 -12.75
CA LEU A 212 9.07 2.88 -13.97
C LEU A 212 8.24 1.62 -14.27
N MET A 213 8.81 0.43 -14.07
CA MET A 213 8.12 -0.84 -14.27
C MET A 213 6.92 -1.01 -13.32
N LEU A 214 7.07 -0.63 -12.05
CA LEU A 214 5.95 -0.63 -11.11
C LEU A 214 4.83 0.29 -11.60
N ALA A 215 5.17 1.50 -12.05
CA ALA A 215 4.20 2.45 -12.57
C ALA A 215 3.48 1.96 -13.84
N PHE A 216 4.19 1.27 -14.75
CA PHE A 216 3.55 0.60 -15.88
C PHE A 216 2.53 -0.45 -15.43
N GLY A 217 2.82 -1.19 -14.35
CA GLY A 217 1.87 -2.12 -13.75
C GLY A 217 0.68 -1.46 -13.07
N LEU A 218 0.88 -0.35 -12.36
CA LEU A 218 -0.21 0.42 -11.72
C LEU A 218 -1.16 1.05 -12.74
N ASN A 219 -0.64 1.44 -13.92
CA ASN A 219 -1.42 1.95 -15.03
C ASN A 219 -1.93 0.86 -16.00
N GLY A 220 -1.69 -0.42 -15.71
CA GLY A 220 -2.21 -1.51 -16.54
C GLY A 220 -1.49 -1.73 -17.89
N HIS A 221 -0.34 -1.10 -18.13
CA HIS A 221 0.42 -1.24 -19.38
C HIS A 221 1.35 -2.46 -19.39
N ILE A 222 1.70 -3.00 -18.21
CA ILE A 222 2.64 -4.13 -18.11
C ILE A 222 2.10 -5.41 -18.78
N THR A 223 0.78 -5.54 -18.93
CA THR A 223 0.15 -6.68 -19.61
C THR A 223 0.44 -6.71 -21.11
N ASN A 224 0.79 -5.56 -21.70
CA ASN A 224 1.13 -5.44 -23.12
C ASN A 224 2.59 -5.78 -23.39
N MET A 225 3.43 -5.92 -22.35
CA MET A 225 4.83 -6.27 -22.51
C MET A 225 5.03 -7.76 -22.81
N ASN A 226 6.04 -8.05 -23.62
CA ASN A 226 6.44 -9.43 -23.90
C ASN A 226 6.93 -10.14 -22.62
N LEU A 227 6.38 -11.32 -22.35
CA LEU A 227 6.75 -12.13 -21.19
C LEU A 227 8.24 -12.52 -21.18
N PHE A 228 8.84 -12.68 -22.36
CA PHE A 228 10.28 -12.93 -22.49
C PHE A 228 11.12 -11.79 -21.86
N THR A 229 10.78 -10.53 -22.16
CA THR A 229 11.45 -9.36 -21.57
C THR A 229 11.27 -9.32 -20.06
N ILE A 230 10.09 -9.68 -19.55
CA ILE A 230 9.83 -9.76 -18.12
C ILE A 230 10.70 -10.84 -17.46
N HIS A 231 10.82 -12.01 -18.09
CA HIS A 231 11.67 -13.09 -17.60
C HIS A 231 13.15 -12.69 -17.59
N GLU A 232 13.63 -12.01 -18.63
CA GLU A 232 14.99 -11.48 -18.70
C GLU A 232 15.26 -10.49 -17.55
N LEU A 233 14.32 -9.58 -17.28
CA LEU A 233 14.43 -8.62 -16.17
C LEU A 233 14.39 -9.27 -14.79
N LEU A 234 13.61 -10.35 -14.60
CA LEU A 234 13.62 -11.11 -13.35
C LEU A 234 14.91 -11.93 -13.16
N THR A 235 15.49 -12.42 -14.25
CA THR A 235 16.76 -13.19 -14.22
C THR A 235 17.96 -12.30 -13.87
N ALA A 236 17.87 -10.99 -14.11
CA ALA A 236 18.92 -10.02 -13.76
C ALA A 236 19.18 -9.91 -12.24
N ASN A 237 18.28 -10.45 -11.40
CA ASN A 237 18.40 -10.52 -9.93
C ASN A 237 18.56 -9.15 -9.23
N ASP A 238 18.02 -8.08 -9.81
CA ASP A 238 17.83 -6.81 -9.11
C ASP A 238 16.58 -6.91 -8.22
N ARG A 239 16.77 -6.71 -6.91
CA ARG A 239 15.70 -6.75 -5.90
C ARG A 239 14.57 -5.77 -6.20
N LEU A 240 14.89 -4.53 -6.58
CA LEU A 240 13.88 -3.48 -6.81
C LEU A 240 13.08 -3.77 -8.07
N MET A 241 13.76 -4.25 -9.12
CA MET A 241 13.11 -4.67 -10.37
C MET A 241 12.12 -5.82 -10.11
N SER A 242 12.56 -6.84 -9.36
CA SER A 242 11.72 -8.00 -9.01
C SER A 242 10.49 -7.58 -8.22
N ILE A 243 10.66 -6.74 -7.18
CA ILE A 243 9.55 -6.17 -6.40
C ILE A 243 8.54 -5.45 -7.32
N SER A 244 9.04 -4.66 -8.26
CA SER A 244 8.23 -3.84 -9.17
C SER A 244 7.42 -4.66 -10.16
N ILE A 245 8.03 -5.68 -10.73
CA ILE A 245 7.39 -6.59 -11.68
C ILE A 245 6.31 -7.39 -10.95
N LEU A 246 6.63 -8.00 -9.81
CA LEU A 246 5.67 -8.82 -9.06
C LEU A 246 4.44 -8.02 -8.64
N LEU A 247 4.64 -6.86 -8.01
CA LEU A 247 3.55 -5.98 -7.59
C LEU A 247 2.80 -5.39 -8.78
N GLY A 248 3.52 -4.87 -9.79
CA GLY A 248 2.93 -4.24 -10.95
C GLY A 248 2.04 -5.18 -11.76
N TYR A 249 2.51 -6.40 -11.99
CA TYR A 249 1.75 -7.41 -12.74
C TYR A 249 0.52 -7.90 -11.96
N ALA A 250 0.66 -8.09 -10.64
CA ALA A 250 -0.45 -8.46 -9.76
C ALA A 250 -1.53 -7.37 -9.68
N VAL A 251 -1.16 -6.08 -9.65
CA VAL A 251 -2.12 -4.98 -9.69
C VAL A 251 -2.87 -4.94 -11.02
N SER A 252 -2.17 -5.12 -12.14
CA SER A 252 -2.80 -5.15 -13.47
C SER A 252 -3.81 -6.30 -13.64
N ARG A 253 -3.59 -7.42 -12.95
CA ARG A 253 -4.45 -8.61 -12.96
C ARG A 253 -5.18 -8.81 -11.61
N ARG A 254 -5.49 -7.73 -10.90
CA ARG A 254 -6.10 -7.79 -9.56
C ARG A 254 -7.43 -8.56 -9.60
N GLY A 255 -7.55 -9.57 -8.75
CA GLY A 255 -8.77 -10.37 -8.59
C GLY A 255 -9.08 -11.33 -9.75
N THR A 256 -8.18 -11.49 -10.74
CA THR A 256 -8.42 -12.41 -11.86
C THR A 256 -7.93 -13.84 -11.58
N ALA A 257 -7.14 -14.05 -10.52
CA ALA A 257 -6.49 -15.34 -10.22
C ALA A 257 -5.75 -15.94 -11.44
N ASP A 258 -5.07 -15.09 -12.23
CA ASP A 258 -4.38 -15.53 -13.45
C ASP A 258 -3.22 -16.50 -13.12
N LEU A 259 -3.25 -17.66 -13.77
CA LEU A 259 -2.31 -18.75 -13.54
C LEU A 259 -0.87 -18.37 -13.90
N GLN A 260 -0.66 -17.52 -14.91
CA GLN A 260 0.68 -17.11 -15.33
C GLN A 260 1.36 -16.25 -14.25
N VAL A 261 0.62 -15.26 -13.73
CA VAL A 261 1.08 -14.39 -12.64
C VAL A 261 1.26 -15.18 -11.36
N TYR A 262 0.34 -16.11 -11.07
CA TYR A 262 0.45 -17.00 -9.92
C TYR A 262 1.74 -17.82 -9.96
N LYS A 263 2.04 -18.46 -11.09
CA LYS A 263 3.29 -19.25 -11.25
C LYS A 263 4.53 -18.38 -11.06
N MET A 264 4.52 -17.16 -11.57
CA MET A 264 5.60 -16.19 -11.37
C MET A 264 5.75 -15.79 -9.90
N VAL A 265 4.65 -15.55 -9.17
CA VAL A 265 4.72 -15.16 -7.75
C VAL A 265 5.16 -16.34 -6.87
N VAL A 266 4.69 -17.56 -7.15
CA VAL A 266 5.00 -18.76 -6.37
C VAL A 266 6.50 -19.10 -6.37
N THR A 267 7.23 -18.84 -7.46
CA THR A 267 8.69 -19.07 -7.49
C THR A 267 9.46 -18.17 -6.52
N HIS A 268 8.86 -17.09 -6.04
CA HIS A 268 9.44 -16.20 -5.02
C HIS A 268 8.93 -16.49 -3.60
N LEU A 269 8.05 -17.49 -3.41
CA LEU A 269 7.48 -17.87 -2.12
C LEU A 269 7.80 -19.35 -1.80
N PRO A 270 8.85 -19.63 -1.00
CA PRO A 270 9.30 -20.99 -0.73
C PRO A 270 8.24 -21.95 -0.19
N PHE A 271 7.27 -21.45 0.59
CA PHE A 271 6.21 -22.29 1.20
C PHE A 271 5.13 -22.74 0.20
N LEU A 272 5.03 -22.06 -0.95
CA LEU A 272 4.14 -22.46 -2.05
C LEU A 272 4.86 -23.27 -3.12
N MET A 273 6.19 -23.20 -3.12
CA MET A 273 7.00 -23.96 -4.04
C MET A 273 6.92 -25.46 -3.65
N GLY A 274 6.76 -26.31 -4.66
CA GLY A 274 6.85 -27.76 -4.46
C GLY A 274 8.23 -28.17 -3.94
N PRO A 275 8.38 -29.42 -3.44
CA PRO A 275 9.66 -29.91 -2.95
C PRO A 275 10.71 -29.81 -4.06
N THR A 276 11.70 -28.94 -3.84
CA THR A 276 12.77 -28.67 -4.80
C THR A 276 14.11 -28.85 -4.10
N LEU A 277 15.06 -29.53 -4.75
CA LEU A 277 16.40 -29.82 -4.20
C LEU A 277 17.34 -28.60 -4.21
N LEU A 278 16.87 -27.44 -4.68
CA LEU A 278 17.64 -26.21 -4.79
C LEU A 278 17.32 -25.30 -3.61
N GLU A 279 18.34 -24.96 -2.81
CA GLU A 279 18.26 -23.88 -1.83
C GLU A 279 18.25 -22.53 -2.56
N LEU A 280 17.07 -21.98 -2.79
CA LEU A 280 16.90 -20.65 -3.39
C LEU A 280 16.98 -19.58 -2.29
N HIS A 281 18.07 -18.81 -2.29
CA HIS A 281 18.19 -17.61 -1.46
C HIS A 281 17.47 -16.44 -2.12
N ILE A 282 16.22 -16.20 -1.70
CA ILE A 282 15.39 -15.09 -2.19
C ILE A 282 15.42 -13.97 -1.15
N ASP A 283 15.72 -12.74 -1.60
CA ASP A 283 15.73 -11.53 -0.76
C ASP A 283 14.38 -11.36 -0.03
N PRO A 284 14.37 -11.15 1.31
CA PRO A 284 13.13 -11.06 2.07
C PRO A 284 12.20 -9.93 1.60
N MET A 285 12.71 -8.81 1.07
CA MET A 285 11.87 -7.74 0.51
C MET A 285 11.12 -8.23 -0.72
N VAL A 286 11.77 -9.00 -1.59
CA VAL A 286 11.12 -9.61 -2.76
C VAL A 286 10.02 -10.56 -2.31
N GLN A 287 10.26 -11.35 -1.25
CA GLN A 287 9.22 -12.22 -0.68
C GLN A 287 8.04 -11.42 -0.10
N THR A 288 8.30 -10.30 0.59
CA THR A 288 7.20 -9.43 1.10
C THR A 288 6.36 -8.87 -0.05
N ALA A 289 6.99 -8.44 -1.13
CA ALA A 289 6.30 -7.97 -2.33
C ALA A 289 5.50 -9.09 -3.00
N ALA A 290 6.06 -10.30 -3.07
CA ALA A 290 5.39 -11.49 -3.60
C ALA A 290 4.13 -11.85 -2.78
N LEU A 291 4.16 -11.74 -1.45
CA LEU A 291 2.97 -11.94 -0.60
C LEU A 291 1.84 -10.95 -0.91
N VAL A 292 2.17 -9.66 -0.98
CA VAL A 292 1.17 -8.63 -1.33
C VAL A 292 0.64 -8.87 -2.75
N SER A 293 1.51 -9.25 -3.68
CA SER A 293 1.16 -9.59 -5.07
C SER A 293 0.18 -10.77 -5.11
N LEU A 294 0.41 -11.81 -4.32
CA LEU A 294 -0.50 -12.95 -4.20
C LEU A 294 -1.87 -12.51 -3.67
N GLY A 295 -1.89 -11.66 -2.63
CA GLY A 295 -3.11 -11.09 -2.07
C GLY A 295 -3.93 -10.28 -3.07
N LEU A 296 -3.28 -9.45 -3.89
CA LEU A 296 -3.92 -8.65 -4.93
C LEU A 296 -4.45 -9.52 -6.08
N LEU A 297 -3.69 -10.53 -6.51
CA LEU A 297 -4.08 -11.45 -7.58
C LEU A 297 -5.34 -12.25 -7.22
N PHE A 298 -5.43 -12.71 -5.97
CA PHE A 298 -6.55 -13.48 -5.44
C PHE A 298 -7.58 -12.63 -4.67
N ALA A 299 -7.56 -11.31 -4.85
CA ALA A 299 -8.47 -10.41 -4.15
C ALA A 299 -9.95 -10.84 -4.35
N CYS A 300 -10.71 -10.90 -3.25
CA CYS A 300 -12.12 -11.32 -3.19
C CYS A 300 -12.44 -12.77 -3.64
N THR A 301 -11.44 -13.61 -3.93
CA THR A 301 -11.66 -15.00 -4.40
C THR A 301 -12.02 -15.98 -3.28
N SER A 302 -11.73 -15.64 -2.01
CA SER A 302 -11.93 -16.52 -0.85
C SER A 302 -11.20 -17.88 -0.92
N HIS A 303 -10.04 -17.97 -1.55
CA HIS A 303 -9.32 -19.25 -1.65
C HIS A 303 -8.72 -19.70 -0.29
N ILE A 304 -9.47 -20.53 0.44
CA ILE A 304 -9.17 -20.96 1.82
C ILE A 304 -7.80 -21.66 1.93
N GLY A 305 -7.41 -22.45 0.93
CA GLY A 305 -6.11 -23.13 0.92
C GLY A 305 -4.92 -22.17 1.01
N ILE A 306 -4.98 -21.05 0.27
CA ILE A 306 -3.94 -20.02 0.29
C ILE A 306 -3.99 -19.26 1.62
N ILE A 307 -5.18 -18.93 2.12
CA ILE A 307 -5.36 -18.28 3.42
C ILE A 307 -4.74 -19.12 4.53
N ASN A 308 -4.99 -20.43 4.57
CA ASN A 308 -4.44 -21.32 5.58
C ASN A 308 -2.91 -21.36 5.57
N GLN A 309 -2.31 -21.37 4.38
CA GLN A 309 -0.86 -21.30 4.20
C GLN A 309 -0.31 -19.94 4.65
N LEU A 310 -0.97 -18.83 4.32
CA LEU A 310 -0.57 -17.49 4.77
C LEU A 310 -0.67 -17.32 6.30
N ILE A 311 -1.69 -17.88 6.94
CA ILE A 311 -1.82 -17.87 8.42
C ILE A 311 -0.65 -18.65 9.06
N ASN A 312 -0.23 -19.76 8.44
CA ASN A 312 0.95 -20.50 8.90
C ASN A 312 2.22 -19.66 8.80
N GLU A 313 2.39 -18.91 7.71
CA GLU A 313 3.55 -18.01 7.54
C GLU A 313 3.55 -16.84 8.53
N ILE A 314 2.38 -16.29 8.92
CA ILE A 314 2.31 -15.27 9.99
C ILE A 314 2.84 -15.84 11.31
N GLY A 315 2.45 -17.07 11.66
CA GLY A 315 2.85 -17.73 12.90
C GLY A 315 4.20 -18.46 12.85
N ARG A 316 4.94 -18.36 11.73
CA ARG A 316 6.18 -19.10 11.50
C ARG A 316 7.27 -18.67 12.49
N SER A 317 7.95 -19.66 13.08
CA SER A 317 9.11 -19.46 13.95
C SER A 317 10.34 -19.03 13.16
N ALA A 318 11.27 -18.31 13.79
CA ALA A 318 12.56 -18.00 13.18
C ALA A 318 13.27 -19.27 12.69
N PRO A 319 13.88 -19.26 11.49
CA PRO A 319 14.63 -20.40 10.98
C PRO A 319 15.82 -20.71 11.90
N PRO A 320 16.18 -21.99 12.10
CA PRO A 320 17.18 -22.34 13.11
C PRO A 320 18.62 -21.97 12.77
N GLU A 321 18.94 -21.93 11.48
CA GLU A 321 20.30 -21.80 10.96
C GLU A 321 20.68 -20.36 10.55
N GLN A 322 19.70 -19.46 10.41
CA GLN A 322 19.91 -18.10 9.90
C GLN A 322 19.49 -17.05 10.93
N GLU A 323 20.20 -15.92 10.94
CA GLU A 323 19.78 -14.76 11.72
C GLU A 323 18.40 -14.27 11.25
N PRO A 324 17.48 -13.95 12.17
CA PRO A 324 16.18 -13.43 11.79
C PRO A 324 16.34 -12.09 11.07
N SER A 325 15.80 -11.97 9.87
CA SER A 325 15.83 -10.72 9.12
C SER A 325 15.07 -9.61 9.87
N VAL A 326 15.57 -8.38 9.77
CA VAL A 326 14.89 -7.18 10.32
C VAL A 326 13.48 -7.01 9.73
N GLU A 327 13.29 -7.48 8.50
CA GLU A 327 12.07 -7.35 7.71
C GLU A 327 10.98 -8.36 8.06
N ARG A 328 11.20 -9.23 9.04
CA ARG A 328 10.23 -10.25 9.45
C ARG A 328 8.87 -9.65 9.85
N TYR A 329 8.87 -8.46 10.45
CA TYR A 329 7.63 -7.74 10.74
C TYR A 329 6.90 -7.31 9.47
N SER A 330 7.61 -6.74 8.50
CA SER A 330 7.08 -6.35 7.20
C SER A 330 6.50 -7.55 6.44
N TYR A 331 7.18 -8.70 6.51
CA TYR A 331 6.71 -9.97 5.93
C TYR A 331 5.40 -10.45 6.57
N SER A 332 5.35 -10.49 7.91
CA SER A 332 4.14 -10.88 8.64
C SER A 332 2.97 -9.94 8.32
N LEU A 333 3.22 -8.63 8.32
CA LEU A 333 2.21 -7.62 7.99
C LEU A 333 1.72 -7.77 6.54
N ALA A 334 2.61 -8.02 5.58
CA ALA A 334 2.27 -8.28 4.18
C ALA A 334 1.39 -9.52 4.03
N ALA A 335 1.67 -10.61 4.76
CA ALA A 335 0.81 -11.79 4.80
C ALA A 335 -0.59 -11.46 5.38
N GLY A 336 -0.66 -10.61 6.41
CA GLY A 336 -1.92 -10.12 6.97
C GLY A 336 -2.76 -9.35 5.96
N PHE A 337 -2.14 -8.41 5.23
CA PHE A 337 -2.79 -7.72 4.12
C PHE A 337 -3.24 -8.69 3.02
N ALA A 338 -2.40 -9.67 2.66
CA ALA A 338 -2.74 -10.64 1.63
C ALA A 338 -3.97 -11.46 2.00
N ILE A 339 -4.05 -11.98 3.24
CA ILE A 339 -5.25 -12.68 3.75
C ILE A 339 -6.48 -11.77 3.68
N GLY A 340 -6.33 -10.53 4.16
CA GLY A 340 -7.40 -9.54 4.17
C GLY A 340 -7.92 -9.20 2.77
N LEU A 341 -7.04 -9.12 1.77
CA LEU A 341 -7.42 -8.87 0.38
C LEU A 341 -8.11 -10.09 -0.25
N ILE A 342 -7.65 -11.31 0.02
CA ILE A 342 -8.24 -12.53 -0.53
C ILE A 342 -9.67 -12.75 0.00
N ALA A 343 -9.88 -12.50 1.29
CA ALA A 343 -11.17 -12.67 1.97
C ALA A 343 -11.92 -11.35 2.22
N LEU A 344 -11.66 -10.33 1.40
CA LEU A 344 -12.16 -8.97 1.59
C LEU A 344 -13.70 -8.92 1.70
N GLY A 345 -14.20 -8.47 2.86
CA GLY A 345 -15.63 -8.28 3.12
C GLY A 345 -16.49 -9.55 3.12
N LYS A 346 -15.87 -10.74 3.21
CA LYS A 346 -16.59 -12.03 3.22
C LYS A 346 -17.14 -12.39 4.60
N GLY A 347 -16.59 -11.79 5.65
CA GLY A 347 -17.08 -11.96 7.02
C GLY A 347 -17.22 -13.42 7.44
N ASP A 348 -18.44 -13.79 7.83
CA ASP A 348 -18.74 -15.10 8.42
C ASP A 348 -18.73 -16.26 7.42
N ASP A 349 -18.76 -16.01 6.10
CA ASP A 349 -18.62 -17.05 5.07
C ASP A 349 -17.31 -17.84 5.24
N LEU A 350 -16.25 -17.16 5.68
CA LEU A 350 -14.95 -17.79 5.95
C LEU A 350 -14.97 -18.70 7.19
N SER A 351 -15.96 -18.52 8.07
CA SER A 351 -16.12 -19.34 9.28
C SER A 351 -16.91 -20.62 9.03
N THR A 352 -17.79 -20.63 8.01
CA THR A 352 -18.69 -21.74 7.69
C THR A 352 -18.06 -22.75 6.74
N ASP A 353 -17.16 -22.31 5.85
CA ASP A 353 -16.59 -23.14 4.78
C ASP A 353 -15.41 -24.04 5.21
N VAL A 354 -15.32 -24.40 6.49
CA VAL A 354 -14.32 -25.37 6.94
C VAL A 354 -14.74 -26.78 6.51
N PRO A 355 -13.97 -27.45 5.63
CA PRO A 355 -14.24 -28.85 5.32
C PRO A 355 -14.10 -29.67 6.59
N PHE A 356 -15.18 -30.32 7.02
CA PHE A 356 -15.27 -31.20 8.20
C PHE A 356 -14.17 -32.29 8.31
N ALA A 357 -13.38 -32.50 7.25
CA ALA A 357 -12.36 -33.53 7.14
C ALA A 357 -11.05 -33.22 7.88
N GLU A 358 -10.78 -31.96 8.22
CA GLU A 358 -9.53 -31.56 8.88
C GLU A 358 -9.88 -30.85 10.20
N ASN A 359 -9.40 -31.35 11.34
CA ASN A 359 -9.59 -30.78 12.68
C ASN A 359 -8.89 -29.41 12.87
N ILE A 360 -8.88 -28.56 11.85
CA ILE A 360 -8.23 -27.26 11.82
C ILE A 360 -9.28 -26.21 12.22
N PRO A 361 -9.01 -25.38 13.25
CA PRO A 361 -9.88 -24.26 13.61
C PRO A 361 -10.11 -23.30 12.45
N SER A 362 -11.24 -22.60 12.45
CA SER A 362 -11.57 -21.64 11.38
C SER A 362 -10.44 -20.60 11.20
N PRO A 363 -10.16 -20.15 9.96
CA PRO A 363 -9.11 -19.15 9.70
C PRO A 363 -9.23 -17.91 10.60
N VAL A 364 -10.46 -17.46 10.84
CA VAL A 364 -10.76 -16.30 11.70
C VAL A 364 -10.36 -16.57 13.16
N SER A 365 -10.69 -17.74 13.71
CA SER A 365 -10.31 -18.09 15.08
C SER A 365 -8.78 -18.13 15.26
N ARG A 366 -8.06 -18.63 14.25
CA ARG A 366 -6.59 -18.65 14.22
C ARG A 366 -6.01 -17.24 14.20
N LEU A 367 -6.62 -16.31 13.46
CA LEU A 367 -6.22 -14.89 13.45
C LEU A 367 -6.41 -14.24 14.83
N VAL A 368 -7.50 -14.54 15.55
CA VAL A 368 -7.70 -14.03 16.91
C VAL A 368 -6.60 -14.53 17.85
N VAL A 369 -6.24 -15.82 17.79
CA VAL A 369 -5.12 -16.37 18.59
C VAL A 369 -3.79 -15.70 18.26
N LEU A 370 -3.53 -15.40 16.98
CA LEU A 370 -2.34 -14.66 16.54
C LEU A 370 -2.34 -13.21 17.03
N MET A 371 -3.51 -12.62 17.28
CA MET A 371 -3.66 -11.24 17.74
C MET A 371 -3.55 -11.09 19.26
N GLU A 372 -4.22 -11.96 20.02
CA GLU A 372 -4.29 -11.89 21.50
C GLU A 372 -3.11 -12.59 22.17
N GLY A 373 -2.47 -13.53 21.47
CA GLY A 373 -1.38 -14.35 21.98
C GLY A 373 -1.91 -15.63 22.60
N GLY A 374 -1.59 -16.75 21.97
CA GLY A 374 -1.88 -18.10 22.47
C GLY A 374 -0.83 -19.10 22.05
N ARG A 375 -1.10 -20.39 22.26
CA ARG A 375 -0.17 -21.46 21.90
C ARG A 375 -0.12 -21.60 20.38
N ARG A 376 1.09 -21.72 19.82
CA ARG A 376 1.27 -21.90 18.36
C ARG A 376 0.50 -23.09 17.80
N SER A 377 0.33 -24.16 18.58
CA SER A 377 -0.43 -25.35 18.19
C SER A 377 -1.91 -25.11 17.88
N GLN A 378 -2.47 -23.96 18.28
CA GLN A 378 -3.85 -23.59 18.00
C GLN A 378 -4.01 -22.81 16.69
N CYS A 379 -2.91 -22.27 16.14
CA CYS A 379 -2.98 -21.34 15.00
C CYS A 379 -2.05 -21.71 13.84
N VAL A 380 -1.02 -22.54 14.03
CA VAL A 380 -0.10 -22.98 12.96
C VAL A 380 -0.22 -24.49 12.77
N PHE A 381 -0.64 -24.89 11.57
CA PHE A 381 -0.82 -26.30 11.20
C PHE A 381 0.00 -26.57 9.94
N PRO A 382 1.15 -27.26 10.02
CA PRO A 382 1.94 -27.56 8.84
C PRO A 382 1.12 -28.40 7.85
N VAL A 383 1.12 -27.99 6.58
CA VAL A 383 0.43 -28.71 5.51
C VAL A 383 1.12 -30.07 5.33
N SER A 384 0.31 -31.14 5.28
CA SER A 384 0.77 -32.51 5.05
C SER A 384 1.49 -32.58 3.69
N GLY A 385 2.82 -32.74 3.75
CA GLY A 385 3.70 -32.67 2.58
C GLY A 385 5.19 -32.55 2.94
N MET A 386 5.51 -32.17 4.19
CA MET A 386 6.90 -32.02 4.68
C MET A 386 7.30 -33.03 5.76
N ASN A 387 6.66 -34.20 5.83
CA ASN A 387 7.08 -35.28 6.74
C ASN A 387 7.29 -36.58 5.96
N GLU A 388 8.47 -36.71 5.39
CA GLU A 388 9.10 -38.01 5.19
C GLU A 388 9.38 -38.66 6.56
N TYR A 389 9.00 -39.94 6.68
CA TYR A 389 9.35 -40.92 7.72
C TYR A 389 9.01 -40.60 9.19
N ARG A 390 7.78 -40.94 9.60
CA ARG A 390 7.53 -41.45 10.98
C ARG A 390 7.13 -42.91 10.92
N ASN A 391 8.15 -43.78 10.85
CA ASN A 391 8.00 -45.19 11.23
C ASN A 391 7.60 -45.28 12.71
N GLY A 392 6.71 -46.23 13.00
CA GLY A 392 5.92 -46.28 14.21
C GLY A 392 6.70 -46.36 15.52
N SER A 393 6.11 -45.76 16.56
CA SER A 393 6.05 -46.30 17.93
C SER A 393 5.29 -45.32 18.84
N HIS A 394 4.30 -45.88 19.55
CA HIS A 394 3.66 -45.44 20.81
C HIS A 394 3.04 -44.03 20.96
N PRO A 395 1.77 -43.94 21.43
CA PRO A 395 1.11 -42.68 21.74
C PRO A 395 1.33 -42.30 23.22
N SER A 396 2.45 -41.67 23.53
CA SER A 396 2.65 -40.91 24.78
C SER A 396 3.92 -40.08 24.65
N ASP A 397 3.84 -38.79 24.96
CA ASP A 397 4.87 -37.75 24.81
C ASP A 397 5.02 -37.11 23.42
N HIS A 398 3.95 -36.45 22.95
CA HIS A 398 4.06 -35.39 21.93
C HIS A 398 4.50 -34.06 22.56
N ARG A 399 5.75 -33.99 23.03
CA ARG A 399 6.48 -32.72 23.05
C ARG A 399 7.06 -32.52 21.66
N THR A 400 6.31 -31.91 20.76
CA THR A 400 6.87 -31.35 19.53
C THR A 400 7.85 -30.27 19.93
N SER A 401 9.14 -30.60 20.03
CA SER A 401 10.21 -29.62 20.13
C SER A 401 10.16 -28.77 18.87
N VAL A 402 9.52 -27.60 18.97
CA VAL A 402 9.59 -26.59 17.91
C VAL A 402 11.07 -26.33 17.65
N PRO A 403 11.54 -26.36 16.39
CA PRO A 403 12.93 -26.03 16.09
C PRO A 403 13.21 -24.64 16.65
N GLN A 404 14.02 -24.59 17.71
CA GLN A 404 14.43 -23.34 18.33
C GLN A 404 15.56 -22.77 17.49
N SER A 405 15.45 -21.48 17.14
CA SER A 405 16.55 -20.84 16.45
C SER A 405 17.70 -20.53 17.37
N ASN A 406 18.91 -20.68 16.85
CA ASN A 406 20.14 -20.36 17.58
C ASN A 406 20.25 -18.85 17.87
N HIS A 407 19.58 -18.03 17.06
CA HIS A 407 19.66 -16.56 17.10
C HIS A 407 18.47 -15.89 17.80
N ALA A 408 17.30 -16.52 17.84
CA ALA A 408 16.10 -15.99 18.49
C ALA A 408 15.41 -17.05 19.35
N LYS A 409 15.34 -16.79 20.65
CA LYS A 409 14.61 -17.63 21.59
C LYS A 409 13.14 -17.23 21.64
N GLU A 410 12.31 -17.92 20.88
CA GLU A 410 10.87 -17.75 20.94
C GLU A 410 10.23 -18.72 21.95
N SER A 411 9.21 -18.25 22.67
CA SER A 411 8.42 -19.10 23.57
C SER A 411 7.50 -20.06 22.80
N GLU A 412 6.82 -20.98 23.48
CA GLU A 412 5.77 -21.83 22.89
C GLU A 412 4.54 -21.02 22.42
N ASN A 413 4.36 -19.83 22.97
CA ASN A 413 3.32 -18.90 22.57
C ASN A 413 3.77 -18.05 21.38
N VAL A 414 2.78 -17.62 20.60
CA VAL A 414 2.97 -16.69 19.48
C VAL A 414 3.51 -15.36 19.99
N ASN A 415 4.47 -14.78 19.26
CA ASN A 415 4.95 -13.43 19.53
C ASN A 415 3.95 -12.38 19.03
N ILE A 416 3.14 -11.84 19.95
CA ILE A 416 2.10 -10.83 19.68
C ILE A 416 2.68 -9.58 19.01
N HIS A 417 3.91 -9.18 19.34
CA HIS A 417 4.52 -7.98 18.76
C HIS A 417 4.77 -8.14 17.26
N LEU A 418 5.02 -9.37 16.80
CA LEU A 418 5.22 -9.68 15.39
C LEU A 418 3.88 -9.90 14.67
N THR A 419 3.01 -10.74 15.23
CA THR A 419 1.81 -11.25 14.54
C THR A 419 0.57 -10.39 14.77
N GLY A 420 0.53 -9.58 15.83
CA GLY A 420 -0.65 -8.85 16.26
C GLY A 420 -1.14 -7.83 15.23
N GLY A 421 -0.21 -7.11 14.60
CA GLY A 421 -0.54 -6.13 13.56
C GLY A 421 -1.09 -6.79 12.30
N ALA A 422 -0.43 -7.85 11.84
CA ALA A 422 -0.86 -8.65 10.70
C ALA A 422 -2.26 -9.24 10.88
N ALA A 423 -2.50 -9.84 12.06
CA ALA A 423 -3.79 -10.44 12.39
C ALA A 423 -4.91 -9.40 12.51
N ALA A 424 -4.65 -8.24 13.12
CA ALA A 424 -5.62 -7.17 13.24
C ALA A 424 -6.01 -6.58 11.87
N VAL A 425 -5.04 -6.36 10.97
CA VAL A 425 -5.29 -5.92 9.59
C VAL A 425 -6.09 -6.97 8.83
N ALA A 426 -5.69 -8.24 8.89
CA ALA A 426 -6.41 -9.33 8.24
C ALA A 426 -7.86 -9.40 8.71
N LEU A 427 -8.09 -9.39 10.03
CA LEU A 427 -9.43 -9.46 10.62
C LEU A 427 -10.29 -8.25 10.23
N GLY A 428 -9.72 -7.04 10.25
CA GLY A 428 -10.41 -5.82 9.84
C GLY A 428 -10.84 -5.83 8.37
N LEU A 429 -10.01 -6.37 7.48
CA LEU A 429 -10.31 -6.48 6.05
C LEU A 429 -11.29 -7.63 5.72
N VAL A 430 -11.18 -8.77 6.41
CA VAL A 430 -12.14 -9.89 6.29
C VAL A 430 -13.56 -9.43 6.65
N TYR A 431 -13.69 -8.66 7.73
CA TYR A 431 -14.96 -8.14 8.23
C TYR A 431 -15.27 -6.70 7.76
N LEU A 432 -14.60 -6.22 6.71
CA LEU A 432 -14.77 -4.86 6.19
C LEU A 432 -16.25 -4.58 5.85
N ARG A 433 -16.81 -3.51 6.44
CA ARG A 433 -18.21 -3.08 6.25
C ARG A 433 -19.28 -4.17 6.52
N THR A 434 -18.97 -5.15 7.35
CA THR A 434 -19.94 -6.20 7.74
C THR A 434 -20.80 -5.81 8.95
N SER A 435 -20.40 -4.77 9.70
CA SER A 435 -21.05 -4.35 10.95
C SER A 435 -21.18 -5.49 11.98
N ASN A 436 -20.29 -6.49 11.91
CA ASN A 436 -20.26 -7.62 12.83
C ASN A 436 -19.70 -7.22 14.20
N LYS A 437 -20.55 -7.26 15.22
CA LYS A 437 -20.20 -6.89 16.60
C LYS A 437 -19.19 -7.83 17.24
N TRP A 438 -19.17 -9.11 16.89
CA TRP A 438 -18.21 -10.07 17.43
C TRP A 438 -16.78 -9.71 17.00
N ALA A 439 -16.57 -9.51 15.69
CA ALA A 439 -15.27 -9.12 15.16
C ALA A 439 -14.81 -7.75 15.70
N ALA A 440 -15.75 -6.79 15.80
CA ALA A 440 -15.47 -5.48 16.40
C ALA A 440 -15.10 -5.56 17.89
N ASN A 441 -15.65 -6.53 18.63
CA ASN A 441 -15.30 -6.76 20.03
C ASN A 441 -13.91 -7.40 20.17
N CYS A 442 -13.54 -8.33 19.30
CA CYS A 442 -12.18 -8.88 19.26
C CYS A 442 -11.12 -7.80 18.99
N LEU A 443 -11.43 -6.83 18.13
CA LEU A 443 -10.54 -5.70 17.79
C LEU A 443 -10.57 -4.56 18.83
N LYS A 444 -11.38 -4.66 19.89
CA LYS A 444 -11.51 -3.61 20.89
C LYS A 444 -10.22 -3.46 21.70
N ILE A 445 -9.83 -2.22 21.99
CA ILE A 445 -8.73 -1.95 22.93
C ILE A 445 -9.13 -2.47 24.33
N PRO A 446 -8.23 -3.20 25.03
CA PRO A 446 -8.49 -3.64 26.39
C PRO A 446 -8.84 -2.47 27.34
N SER A 447 -9.77 -2.71 28.26
CA SER A 447 -10.21 -1.69 29.22
C SER A 447 -9.34 -1.59 30.47
N THR A 448 -8.35 -2.48 30.62
CA THR A 448 -7.44 -2.53 31.77
C THR A 448 -6.07 -1.98 31.40
N LEU A 449 -5.50 -1.16 32.28
CA LEU A 449 -4.20 -0.52 32.05
C LEU A 449 -3.08 -1.56 31.85
N LEU A 450 -3.05 -2.61 32.66
CA LEU A 450 -2.06 -3.69 32.56
C LEU A 450 -2.08 -4.35 31.17
N ALA A 451 -3.26 -4.55 30.57
CA ALA A 451 -3.36 -5.14 29.24
C ALA A 451 -2.92 -4.15 28.14
N VAL A 452 -3.18 -2.84 28.34
CA VAL A 452 -2.69 -1.79 27.43
C VAL A 452 -1.16 -1.71 27.47
N GLU A 453 -0.55 -1.78 28.66
CA GLU A 453 0.92 -1.78 28.84
C GLU A 453 1.61 -2.97 28.14
N THR A 454 0.93 -4.12 28.02
CA THR A 454 1.48 -5.28 27.29
C THR A 454 1.47 -5.14 25.77
N ILE A 455 0.66 -4.21 25.23
CA ILE A 455 0.46 -4.04 23.78
C ILE A 455 1.21 -2.78 23.33
N ARG A 456 1.96 -2.89 22.23
CA ARG A 456 2.64 -1.74 21.65
C ARG A 456 1.61 -0.70 21.16
N PRO A 457 1.88 0.60 21.31
CA PRO A 457 0.90 1.64 21.02
C PRO A 457 0.56 1.75 19.52
N ASP A 458 1.49 1.39 18.63
CA ASP A 458 1.25 1.23 17.18
C ASP A 458 0.19 0.17 16.86
N LEU A 459 0.16 -0.95 17.60
CA LEU A 459 -0.85 -1.98 17.45
C LEU A 459 -2.24 -1.52 17.93
N LEU A 460 -2.31 -0.63 18.92
CA LEU A 460 -3.58 -0.04 19.37
C LEU A 460 -4.20 0.81 18.26
N LEU A 461 -3.39 1.58 17.54
CA LEU A 461 -3.84 2.35 16.38
C LEU A 461 -4.40 1.41 15.29
N ILE A 462 -3.64 0.37 14.93
CA ILE A 462 -4.07 -0.61 13.92
C ILE A 462 -5.39 -1.27 14.32
N ARG A 463 -5.54 -1.68 15.59
CA ARG A 463 -6.77 -2.29 16.12
C ARG A 463 -7.96 -1.32 16.07
N THR A 464 -7.75 -0.06 16.41
CA THR A 464 -8.80 0.98 16.39
C THR A 464 -9.26 1.28 14.97
N VAL A 465 -8.31 1.40 14.02
CA VAL A 465 -8.62 1.56 12.61
C VAL A 465 -9.35 0.33 12.07
N ALA A 466 -8.84 -0.88 12.33
CA ALA A 466 -9.48 -2.12 11.91
C ALA A 466 -10.91 -2.25 12.46
N ARG A 467 -11.13 -1.93 13.74
CA ARG A 467 -12.47 -1.92 14.35
C ARG A 467 -13.40 -0.91 13.65
N SER A 468 -12.89 0.27 13.32
CA SER A 468 -13.64 1.31 12.60
C SER A 468 -13.97 0.87 11.17
N LEU A 469 -13.09 0.11 10.50
CA LEU A 469 -13.36 -0.48 9.19
C LEU A 469 -14.45 -1.56 9.23
N VAL A 470 -14.54 -2.32 10.32
CA VAL A 470 -15.63 -3.30 10.54
C VAL A 470 -16.96 -2.59 10.80
N LEU A 471 -16.96 -1.61 11.70
CA LEU A 471 -18.13 -0.77 12.05
C LEU A 471 -18.20 0.50 11.18
N TRP A 472 -18.11 0.32 9.87
CA TRP A 472 -17.99 1.44 8.92
C TRP A 472 -19.19 2.40 8.96
N ASP A 473 -20.39 1.86 9.19
CA ASP A 473 -21.63 2.64 9.21
C ASP A 473 -21.74 3.55 10.45
N ASP A 474 -20.98 3.25 11.50
CA ASP A 474 -20.99 4.02 12.76
C ASP A 474 -20.06 5.23 12.72
N ILE A 475 -19.26 5.41 11.66
CA ILE A 475 -18.26 6.49 11.56
C ILE A 475 -18.94 7.86 11.41
N ARG A 476 -18.55 8.81 12.28
CA ARG A 476 -19.02 10.21 12.23
C ARG A 476 -17.85 11.19 12.17
N GLY A 477 -17.97 12.22 11.32
CA GLY A 477 -16.97 13.30 11.19
C GLY A 477 -17.01 14.32 12.32
N SER A 478 -17.16 13.88 13.56
CA SER A 478 -17.29 14.71 14.77
C SER A 478 -16.15 14.40 15.75
N VAL A 479 -15.62 15.41 16.43
CA VAL A 479 -14.52 15.24 17.40
C VAL A 479 -14.92 14.28 18.53
N GLU A 480 -16.18 14.34 18.95
CA GLU A 480 -16.74 13.50 20.00
C GLU A 480 -16.72 12.01 19.63
N TRP A 481 -16.86 11.69 18.34
CA TRP A 481 -16.79 10.30 17.87
C TRP A 481 -15.37 9.75 17.91
N VAL A 482 -14.38 10.60 17.58
CA VAL A 482 -12.97 10.25 17.65
C VAL A 482 -12.56 10.03 19.11
N GLU A 483 -12.95 10.93 20.01
CA GLU A 483 -12.67 10.79 21.44
C GLU A 483 -13.35 9.56 22.06
N ALA A 484 -14.51 9.15 21.54
CA ALA A 484 -15.21 7.95 22.00
C ALA A 484 -14.50 6.63 21.64
N GLN A 485 -13.53 6.62 20.72
CA GLN A 485 -12.74 5.42 20.42
C GLN A 485 -11.70 5.11 21.50
N VAL A 486 -11.29 6.13 22.26
CA VAL A 486 -10.29 5.99 23.31
C VAL A 486 -10.94 5.41 24.57
N PRO A 487 -10.38 4.33 25.18
CA PRO A 487 -10.88 3.78 26.43
C PRO A 487 -11.00 4.83 27.54
N SER A 488 -12.08 4.74 28.33
CA SER A 488 -12.35 5.65 29.45
C SER A 488 -11.20 5.72 30.46
N ILE A 489 -10.46 4.63 30.66
CA ILE A 489 -9.29 4.58 31.55
C ILE A 489 -8.21 5.57 31.10
N ILE A 490 -7.89 5.62 29.81
CA ILE A 490 -6.89 6.54 29.25
C ILE A 490 -7.38 7.98 29.36
N LEU A 491 -8.68 8.23 29.15
CA LEU A 491 -9.27 9.56 29.31
C LEU A 491 -9.25 10.05 30.76
N ILE A 492 -9.44 9.17 31.75
CA ILE A 492 -9.33 9.49 33.18
C ILE A 492 -7.89 9.86 33.54
N HIS A 493 -6.91 9.05 33.10
CA HIS A 493 -5.49 9.34 33.36
C HIS A 493 -5.00 10.58 32.61
N LYS A 494 -5.48 10.85 31.38
CA LYS A 494 -5.25 12.11 30.67
C LYS A 494 -5.69 13.30 31.52
N LYS A 495 -6.92 13.28 32.06
CA LYS A 495 -7.41 14.38 32.91
C LYS A 495 -6.50 14.58 34.12
N ARG A 496 -6.04 13.50 34.76
CA ARG A 496 -5.10 13.58 35.89
C ARG A 496 -3.74 14.20 35.49
N ILE A 497 -3.16 13.80 34.36
CA ILE A 497 -1.84 14.26 33.89
C ILE A 497 -1.88 15.72 33.41
N PHE A 498 -2.92 16.10 32.67
CA PHE A 498 -3.02 17.43 32.04
C PHE A 498 -3.83 18.46 32.85
N SER A 499 -4.48 18.06 33.95
CA SER A 499 -5.06 19.02 34.92
C SER A 499 -3.96 19.55 35.86
N GLU A 500 -3.78 20.88 35.90
CA GLU A 500 -2.78 21.53 36.76
C GLU A 500 -3.03 21.32 38.27
N GLU A 501 -4.28 21.03 38.66
CA GLU A 501 -4.71 20.88 40.06
C GLU A 501 -4.25 19.57 40.74
N SER A 502 -3.80 18.56 39.97
CA SER A 502 -3.48 17.23 40.51
C SER A 502 -2.02 17.03 40.94
N ARG A 503 -1.16 18.04 40.81
CA ARG A 503 0.27 17.93 41.20
C ARG A 503 0.51 17.79 42.71
N HIS A 504 -0.52 17.98 43.54
CA HIS A 504 -0.42 17.96 45.00
C HIS A 504 -1.02 16.71 45.68
N LEU A 505 -1.55 15.74 44.93
CA LEU A 505 -2.06 14.49 45.51
C LEU A 505 -0.97 13.41 45.50
N GLU A 506 -0.70 12.91 46.70
CA GLU A 506 0.38 11.98 47.04
C GLU A 506 0.55 10.83 46.03
N ARG A 507 1.81 10.57 45.68
CA ARG A 507 2.27 9.43 44.88
C ARG A 507 2.17 8.13 45.69
N HIS A 508 0.95 7.72 46.03
CA HIS A 508 0.71 6.38 46.58
C HIS A 508 -0.50 5.76 45.90
N ASP A 509 -0.22 5.03 44.83
CA ASP A 509 -0.54 3.62 44.65
C ASP A 509 -0.33 3.26 43.17
N TRP A 510 0.49 2.22 42.93
CA TRP A 510 0.89 1.63 41.64
C TRP A 510 1.53 2.59 40.61
N SER A 511 2.76 2.26 40.23
CA SER A 511 3.59 2.90 39.20
C SER A 511 2.92 2.83 37.82
N VAL A 512 1.98 3.72 37.53
CA VAL A 512 1.52 3.95 36.15
C VAL A 512 2.60 4.68 35.40
N ASP A 513 3.02 4.12 34.28
CA ASP A 513 3.89 4.84 33.37
C ASP A 513 3.08 5.90 32.60
N ASP A 514 3.26 7.17 33.00
CA ASP A 514 2.61 8.32 32.36
C ASP A 514 2.97 8.42 30.87
N GLU A 515 4.15 7.91 30.45
CA GLU A 515 4.56 7.89 29.05
C GLU A 515 3.71 6.91 28.23
N THR A 516 3.47 5.70 28.74
CA THR A 516 2.59 4.71 28.09
C THR A 516 1.17 5.25 27.90
N VAL A 517 0.63 5.97 28.88
CA VAL A 517 -0.69 6.63 28.77
C VAL A 517 -0.67 7.72 27.70
N ALA A 518 0.38 8.54 27.66
CA ALA A 518 0.52 9.62 26.69
C ALA A 518 0.67 9.09 25.25
N GLN A 519 1.48 8.06 25.05
CA GLN A 519 1.67 7.41 23.74
C GLN A 519 0.39 6.75 23.24
N SER A 520 -0.35 6.08 24.13
CA SER A 520 -1.62 5.42 23.80
C SER A 520 -2.76 6.39 23.50
N TRP A 521 -2.68 7.64 23.97
CA TRP A 521 -3.64 8.70 23.64
C TRP A 521 -3.29 9.45 22.35
N LYS A 522 -1.99 9.67 22.08
CA LYS A 522 -1.52 10.53 20.99
C LYS A 522 -1.68 9.90 19.61
N LEU A 523 -1.73 8.57 19.56
CA LEU A 523 -2.02 7.77 18.36
C LEU A 523 -3.52 7.62 18.18
#